data_AF-A0A7S4MVA1-F1
#
_entry.id   AF-A0A7S4MVA1-F1
#
_cell.length_a   1.000
_cell.length_b   1.000
_cell.length_c   1.000
_cell.angle_alpha   90.00
_cell.angle_beta   90.00
_cell.angle_gamma   90.00
#
_symmetry.space_group_name_H-M   'P 1'
#
loop_
_entity.id
_entity.type
_entity.pdbx_description
1 polymer ?
#
loop_
_entity_poly.entity_id
_entity_poly.type
_entity_poly.pdbx_seq_one_letter_code
_entity_poly.pdbx_strand_id
1 'polypeptide(L)'
;VESELRPPTFSTNRWWTARQAANDSSVFATTPRDGLQVIVATETVAGGAVASALTAGGILTFYAVTVCAIGRAVRSACGGSRYRMIFDEMPEVHDLVDLCEAIHMARKSGDLERETKLHETIQRLYRSPNMLLKLTGEKLTPAHEYRMHD
;
A
#
# COMPACT_ATOMS: atom_id res chain seq x y z
N VAL A 1 -88.18 32.14 -37.36
CA VAL A 1 -87.28 33.23 -36.94
C VAL A 1 -86.71 32.83 -35.60
N GLU A 2 -85.38 32.74 -35.51
CA GLU A 2 -84.55 32.27 -34.39
C GLU A 2 -85.09 32.47 -32.97
N SER A 3 -84.86 31.47 -32.12
CA SER A 3 -83.96 31.68 -30.97
C SER A 3 -83.45 30.33 -30.48
N GLU A 4 -82.15 30.07 -30.70
CA GLU A 4 -81.43 28.99 -30.05
C GLU A 4 -81.45 29.19 -28.53
N LEU A 5 -82.27 28.41 -27.82
CA LEU A 5 -82.13 28.26 -26.38
C LEU A 5 -81.13 27.13 -26.12
N ARG A 6 -79.84 27.48 -26.19
CA ARG A 6 -78.76 26.64 -25.67
C ARG A 6 -78.98 26.47 -24.16
N PRO A 7 -79.15 25.25 -23.62
CA PRO A 7 -79.27 25.06 -22.19
C PRO A 7 -77.96 25.50 -21.51
N PRO A 8 -78.01 26.05 -20.29
CA PRO A 8 -76.80 26.47 -19.58
C PRO A 8 -75.89 25.26 -19.44
N THR A 9 -74.73 25.29 -20.09
CA THR A 9 -73.70 24.26 -19.93
C THR A 9 -73.07 24.45 -18.56
N PHE A 10 -73.72 23.93 -17.53
CA PHE A 10 -73.01 23.63 -16.29
C PHE A 10 -71.97 22.58 -16.65
N SER A 11 -70.70 23.00 -16.67
CA SER A 11 -69.55 22.12 -16.74
C SER A 11 -69.70 21.08 -15.63
N THR A 12 -70.22 19.91 -15.99
CA THR A 12 -70.41 18.84 -15.02
C THR A 12 -69.04 18.25 -14.81
N ASN A 13 -68.38 18.64 -13.73
CA ASN A 13 -67.07 18.13 -13.39
C ASN A 13 -67.23 16.62 -13.09
N ARG A 14 -66.74 15.78 -13.99
CA ARG A 14 -66.79 14.31 -13.89
C ARG A 14 -65.40 13.79 -13.63
N TRP A 15 -65.24 13.02 -12.57
CA TRP A 15 -64.00 12.30 -12.25
C TRP A 15 -64.28 10.83 -11.98
N TRP A 16 -63.24 10.03 -12.04
CA TRP A 16 -63.31 8.62 -11.66
C TRP A 16 -63.09 8.46 -10.17
N THR A 17 -63.84 7.55 -9.57
CA THR A 17 -63.61 7.11 -8.19
C THR A 17 -63.31 5.62 -8.22
N ALA A 18 -62.21 5.23 -7.58
CA ALA A 18 -61.86 3.83 -7.40
C ALA A 18 -62.22 3.42 -5.97
N ARG A 19 -62.74 2.20 -5.82
CA ARG A 19 -63.05 1.60 -4.51
C ARG A 19 -62.45 0.20 -4.45
N GLN A 20 -61.89 -0.14 -3.29
CA GLN A 20 -61.38 -1.47 -3.01
C GLN A 20 -62.56 -2.42 -2.75
N ALA A 21 -62.51 -3.64 -3.29
CA ALA A 21 -63.54 -4.65 -3.06
C ALA A 21 -63.49 -5.15 -1.61
N ALA A 22 -64.64 -5.26 -0.96
CA ALA A 22 -64.74 -5.64 0.45
C ALA A 22 -64.47 -7.14 0.72
N ASN A 23 -64.45 -7.97 -0.33
CA ASN A 23 -64.34 -9.43 -0.26
C ASN A 23 -62.99 -9.92 -0.79
N ASP A 24 -61.89 -9.38 -0.25
CA ASP A 24 -60.55 -9.87 -0.59
C ASP A 24 -60.21 -11.12 0.24
N SER A 25 -59.94 -12.25 -0.44
CA SER A 25 -59.49 -13.51 0.17
C SER A 25 -57.97 -13.72 0.05
N SER A 26 -57.23 -12.70 -0.38
CA SER A 26 -55.78 -12.78 -0.51
C SER A 26 -55.07 -12.83 0.85
N VAL A 27 -53.83 -13.34 0.86
CA VAL A 27 -52.96 -13.32 2.05
C VAL A 27 -52.61 -11.89 2.48
N PHE A 28 -52.81 -10.92 1.59
CA PHE A 28 -52.62 -9.49 1.82
C PHE A 28 -53.93 -8.77 2.16
N ALA A 29 -55.00 -9.52 2.44
CA ALA A 29 -56.29 -8.96 2.83
C ALA A 29 -56.09 -8.08 4.07
N THR A 30 -56.48 -6.82 3.92
CA THR A 30 -56.39 -5.81 4.96
C THR A 30 -57.77 -5.58 5.56
N THR A 31 -57.83 -5.12 6.82
CA THR A 31 -59.11 -4.70 7.41
C THR A 31 -59.74 -3.62 6.53
N PRO A 32 -61.01 -3.75 6.11
CA PRO A 32 -61.67 -2.74 5.29
C PRO A 32 -61.60 -1.38 5.98
N ARG A 33 -61.00 -0.39 5.32
CA ARG A 33 -60.97 1.01 5.74
C ARG A 33 -61.47 1.87 4.60
N ASP A 34 -61.97 3.06 4.91
CA ASP A 34 -62.35 4.04 3.90
C ASP A 34 -61.11 4.51 3.13
N GLY A 35 -60.89 3.96 1.93
CA GLY A 35 -59.79 4.32 1.04
C GLY A 35 -59.18 3.15 0.28
N LEU A 36 -58.24 3.43 -0.62
CA LEU A 36 -57.45 2.43 -1.33
C LEU A 36 -56.23 2.04 -0.48
N GLN A 37 -56.07 0.76 -0.18
CA GLN A 37 -54.89 0.25 0.53
C GLN A 37 -53.87 -0.34 -0.43
N VAL A 38 -52.63 0.11 -0.34
CA VAL A 38 -51.50 -0.36 -1.16
C VAL A 38 -50.42 -0.89 -0.22
N ILE A 39 -50.09 -2.18 -0.36
CA ILE A 39 -48.99 -2.80 0.36
C ILE A 39 -47.78 -2.79 -0.56
N VAL A 40 -46.72 -2.08 -0.16
CA VAL A 40 -45.45 -2.06 -0.88
C VAL A 40 -44.42 -2.80 -0.03
N ALA A 41 -44.03 -3.99 -0.48
CA ALA A 41 -42.88 -4.69 0.06
C ALA A 41 -41.66 -4.27 -0.77
N THR A 42 -40.80 -3.42 -0.19
CA THR A 42 -39.52 -3.07 -0.80
C THR A 42 -38.41 -3.86 -0.13
N GLU A 43 -37.50 -4.41 -0.92
CA GLU A 43 -36.25 -4.95 -0.38
C GLU A 43 -35.33 -3.80 0.03
N THR A 44 -34.61 -3.98 1.13
CA THR A 44 -33.55 -3.05 1.51
C THR A 44 -32.42 -3.16 0.49
N VAL A 45 -32.16 -2.11 -0.29
CA VAL A 45 -30.99 -2.04 -1.17
C VAL A 45 -29.75 -1.78 -0.30
N ALA A 46 -29.33 -2.80 0.45
CA ALA A 46 -28.06 -2.76 1.14
C ALA A 46 -26.96 -2.88 0.07
N GLY A 47 -26.27 -1.76 -0.19
CA GLY A 47 -25.06 -1.65 -1.03
C GLY A 47 -25.02 -2.65 -2.17
N GLY A 48 -25.66 -2.32 -3.31
CA GLY A 48 -25.89 -3.23 -4.43
C GLY A 48 -24.67 -4.09 -4.79
N ALA A 49 -24.89 -5.27 -5.38
CA ALA A 49 -23.92 -6.37 -5.55
C ALA A 49 -22.44 -6.02 -5.81
N VAL A 50 -22.18 -4.90 -6.48
CA VAL A 50 -20.85 -4.34 -6.68
C VAL A 50 -20.16 -3.95 -5.35
N ALA A 51 -20.86 -3.27 -4.44
CA ALA A 51 -20.32 -2.85 -3.15
C ALA A 51 -20.04 -4.03 -2.21
N SER A 52 -20.91 -5.06 -2.20
CA SER A 52 -20.67 -6.29 -1.43
C SER A 52 -19.52 -7.11 -2.01
N ALA A 53 -19.40 -7.22 -3.34
CA ALA A 53 -18.27 -7.87 -4.00
C ALA A 53 -16.94 -7.15 -3.73
N LEU A 54 -16.93 -5.82 -3.77
CA LEU A 54 -15.75 -5.01 -3.44
C LEU A 54 -15.36 -5.14 -1.96
N THR A 55 -16.34 -5.21 -1.06
CA THR A 55 -16.07 -5.38 0.37
C THR A 55 -15.47 -6.77 0.64
N ALA A 56 -16.05 -7.83 0.08
CA ALA A 56 -15.57 -9.19 0.28
C ALA A 56 -14.21 -9.44 -0.38
N GLY A 57 -14.02 -8.98 -1.63
CA GLY A 57 -12.75 -9.13 -2.36
C GLY A 57 -11.66 -8.21 -1.81
N GLY A 58 -12.01 -6.98 -1.44
CA GLY A 58 -11.07 -5.98 -0.95
C GLY A 58 -10.39 -6.38 0.35
N ILE A 59 -11.12 -6.97 1.30
CA ILE A 59 -10.56 -7.43 2.58
C ILE A 59 -9.54 -8.55 2.35
N LEU A 60 -9.86 -9.52 1.48
CA LEU A 60 -8.96 -10.63 1.17
C LEU A 60 -7.68 -10.14 0.48
N THR A 61 -7.81 -9.26 -0.51
CA THR A 61 -6.66 -8.66 -1.20
C THR A 61 -5.83 -7.82 -0.24
N PHE A 62 -6.45 -7.00 0.60
CA PHE A 62 -5.76 -6.20 1.60
C PHE A 62 -4.97 -7.08 2.59
N TYR A 63 -5.57 -8.17 3.07
CA TYR A 63 -4.90 -9.14 3.92
C TYR A 63 -3.67 -9.76 3.22
N ALA A 64 -3.87 -10.29 2.00
CA ALA A 64 -2.80 -10.92 1.25
C ALA A 64 -1.65 -9.95 0.95
N VAL A 65 -1.95 -8.73 0.52
CA VAL A 65 -0.94 -7.69 0.24
C VAL A 65 -0.19 -7.29 1.50
N THR A 66 -0.89 -7.07 2.61
CA THR A 66 -0.27 -6.70 3.89
C THR A 66 0.67 -7.79 4.40
N VAL A 67 0.22 -9.04 4.41
CA VAL A 67 1.04 -10.19 4.84
C VAL A 67 2.25 -10.37 3.92
N CYS A 68 2.06 -10.26 2.60
CA CYS A 68 3.15 -10.32 1.64
C CYS A 68 4.16 -9.18 1.82
N ALA A 69 3.70 -7.96 2.09
CA ALA A 69 4.55 -6.80 2.32
C ALA A 69 5.42 -6.99 3.57
N ILE A 70 4.82 -7.46 4.68
CA ILE A 70 5.57 -7.78 5.91
C ILE A 70 6.58 -8.89 5.64
N GLY A 71 6.18 -9.97 4.96
CA GLY A 71 7.08 -11.06 4.60
C GLY A 71 8.27 -10.60 3.75
N ARG A 72 8.04 -9.70 2.79
CA ARG A 72 9.11 -9.09 1.98
C ARG A 72 10.01 -8.19 2.82
N ALA A 73 9.45 -7.40 3.74
CA ALA A 73 10.22 -6.54 4.63
C ALA A 73 11.16 -7.36 5.53
N VAL A 74 10.63 -8.41 6.18
CA VAL A 74 11.41 -9.33 7.01
C VAL A 74 12.48 -10.05 6.18
N ARG A 75 12.11 -10.58 5.00
CA ARG A 75 13.07 -11.21 4.08
C ARG A 75 14.17 -10.24 3.63
N SER A 76 13.83 -8.98 3.39
CA SER A 76 14.78 -7.94 2.99
C SER A 76 15.78 -7.64 4.12
N ALA A 77 15.27 -7.49 5.36
CA ALA A 77 16.10 -7.23 6.53
C ALA A 77 17.13 -8.34 6.78
N CYS A 78 16.74 -9.62 6.63
CA CYS A 78 17.65 -10.75 6.80
C CYS A 78 18.48 -11.06 5.54
N GLY A 79 18.03 -10.64 4.35
CA GLY A 79 18.68 -10.91 3.07
C GLY A 79 19.86 -9.99 2.78
N GLY A 80 19.82 -8.76 3.29
CA GLY A 80 20.86 -7.74 3.06
C GLY A 80 22.21 -8.03 3.71
N SER A 81 22.26 -8.87 4.74
CA SER A 81 23.50 -9.13 5.50
C SER A 81 24.61 -9.76 4.65
N ARG A 82 24.26 -10.56 3.63
CA ARG A 82 25.25 -11.24 2.78
C ARG A 82 26.05 -10.30 1.88
N TYR A 83 25.43 -9.21 1.43
CA TYR A 83 26.12 -8.25 0.56
C TYR A 83 27.09 -7.35 1.35
N ARG A 84 26.86 -7.23 2.67
CA ARG A 84 27.71 -6.44 3.56
C ARG A 84 28.81 -7.25 4.25
N MET A 85 28.79 -8.58 4.14
CA MET A 85 29.75 -9.47 4.82
C MET A 85 31.21 -9.07 4.60
N ILE A 86 31.60 -8.72 3.37
CA ILE A 86 32.97 -8.29 3.05
C ILE A 86 33.37 -7.00 3.80
N PHE A 87 32.39 -6.14 4.11
CA PHE A 87 32.61 -4.87 4.78
C PHE A 87 32.40 -4.95 6.30
N ASP A 88 31.59 -5.89 6.79
CA ASP A 88 31.36 -6.15 8.22
C ASP A 88 32.55 -6.90 8.86
N GLU A 89 33.22 -7.76 8.09
CA GLU A 89 34.26 -8.69 8.58
C GLU A 89 35.70 -8.21 8.31
N MET A 90 35.95 -6.90 8.20
CA MET A 90 37.30 -6.36 7.97
C MET A 90 38.11 -6.32 9.29
N PRO A 91 39.27 -6.99 9.38
CA PRO A 91 39.98 -7.17 10.65
C PRO A 91 40.78 -5.93 11.10
N GLU A 92 41.30 -5.12 10.17
CA GLU A 92 42.02 -3.89 10.50
C GLU A 92 41.77 -2.78 9.47
N VAL A 93 41.20 -1.64 9.87
CA VAL A 93 40.72 -0.59 8.93
C VAL A 93 41.58 0.68 8.98
N HIS A 94 42.67 0.70 9.73
CA HIS A 94 43.52 1.89 9.94
C HIS A 94 44.02 2.49 8.62
N ASP A 95 44.61 1.69 7.74
CA ASP A 95 45.12 2.15 6.43
C ASP A 95 44.03 2.77 5.54
N LEU A 96 42.78 2.29 5.67
CA LEU A 96 41.64 2.79 4.91
C LEU A 96 41.11 4.11 5.47
N VAL A 97 41.19 4.27 6.80
CA VAL A 97 40.91 5.55 7.48
C VAL A 97 41.96 6.59 7.11
N ASP A 98 43.25 6.23 7.11
CA ASP A 98 44.35 7.11 6.72
C ASP A 98 44.22 7.58 5.26
N LEU A 99 43.77 6.70 4.36
CA LEU A 99 43.46 7.07 2.98
C LEU A 99 42.32 8.10 2.90
N CYS A 100 41.26 7.92 3.70
CA CYS A 100 40.15 8.87 3.76
C CYS A 100 40.60 10.22 4.34
N GLU A 101 41.47 10.21 5.34
CA GLU A 101 42.06 11.42 5.91
C GLU A 101 42.97 12.13 4.90
N ALA A 102 43.77 11.39 4.12
CA ALA A 102 44.59 11.95 3.05
C ALA A 102 43.75 12.67 1.98
N ILE A 103 42.57 12.13 1.63
CA ILE A 103 41.62 12.79 0.72
C ILE A 103 41.09 14.08 1.36
N HIS A 104 40.70 14.03 2.63
CA HIS A 104 40.21 15.20 3.36
C HIS A 104 41.26 16.32 3.45
N MET A 105 42.52 15.95 3.69
CA MET A 105 43.65 16.88 3.71
C MET A 105 43.94 17.48 2.34
N ALA A 106 43.91 16.68 1.26
CA ALA A 106 44.06 17.19 -0.11
C ALA A 106 42.96 18.18 -0.49
N ARG A 107 41.72 17.92 -0.04
CA ARG A 107 40.59 18.83 -0.23
C ARG A 107 40.76 20.13 0.56
N LYS A 108 41.28 20.08 1.79
CA LYS A 108 41.61 21.27 2.59
C LYS A 108 42.74 22.11 1.99
N SER A 109 43.71 21.47 1.36
CA SER A 109 44.81 22.17 0.68
C SER A 109 44.44 22.70 -0.71
N GLY A 110 43.29 22.29 -1.26
CA GLY A 110 42.86 22.66 -2.61
C GLY A 110 43.67 21.99 -3.73
N ASP A 111 44.38 20.89 -3.44
CA ASP A 111 45.18 20.15 -4.43
C ASP A 111 44.32 19.10 -5.13
N LEU A 112 43.66 19.54 -6.21
CA LEU A 112 42.70 18.73 -6.97
C LEU A 112 43.36 17.53 -7.69
N GLU A 113 44.63 17.65 -8.07
CA GLU A 113 45.34 16.55 -8.75
C GLU A 113 45.59 15.40 -7.77
N ARG A 114 46.06 15.73 -6.56
CA ARG A 114 46.25 14.75 -5.49
C ARG A 114 44.93 14.14 -5.03
N GLU A 115 43.89 14.97 -4.85
CA GLU A 115 42.55 14.50 -4.50
C GLU A 115 42.04 13.46 -5.51
N THR A 116 42.15 13.75 -6.81
CA THR A 116 41.69 12.86 -7.87
C THR A 116 42.41 11.52 -7.87
N LYS A 117 43.74 11.52 -7.72
CA LYS A 117 44.54 10.28 -7.65
C LYS A 117 44.16 9.41 -6.45
N LEU A 118 43.96 10.02 -5.28
CA LEU A 118 43.51 9.30 -4.08
C LEU A 118 42.09 8.76 -4.25
N HIS A 119 41.21 9.51 -4.93
CA HIS A 119 39.84 9.09 -5.21
C HIS A 119 39.76 7.92 -6.20
N GLU A 120 40.64 7.87 -7.21
CA GLU A 120 40.75 6.69 -8.07
C GLU A 120 41.25 5.46 -7.30
N THR A 121 42.15 5.68 -6.34
CA THR A 121 42.73 4.61 -5.52
C THR A 121 41.66 3.95 -4.66
N ILE A 122 40.83 4.74 -3.95
CA ILE A 122 39.73 4.19 -3.14
C ILE A 122 38.69 3.48 -4.01
N GLN A 123 38.36 3.98 -5.20
CA GLN A 123 37.43 3.29 -6.11
C GLN A 123 37.97 1.94 -6.60
N ARG A 124 39.25 1.87 -6.99
CA ARG A 124 39.89 0.61 -7.42
C ARG A 124 39.93 -0.41 -6.28
N LEU A 125 40.17 0.06 -5.06
CA LEU A 125 40.15 -0.76 -3.85
C LEU A 125 38.76 -1.40 -3.62
N TYR A 126 37.69 -0.60 -3.63
CA TYR A 126 36.31 -1.10 -3.44
C TYR A 126 35.83 -2.02 -4.59
N ARG A 127 36.44 -1.94 -5.78
CA ARG A 127 36.13 -2.84 -6.90
C ARG A 127 36.76 -4.23 -6.75
N SER A 128 37.80 -4.38 -5.92
CA SER A 128 38.56 -5.62 -5.76
C SER A 128 38.60 -6.09 -4.31
N PRO A 129 37.76 -7.08 -3.92
CA PRO A 129 37.74 -7.59 -2.56
C PRO A 129 39.08 -8.21 -2.14
N ASN A 130 39.85 -8.74 -3.10
CA ASN A 130 41.20 -9.26 -2.85
C ASN A 130 42.20 -8.17 -2.45
N MET A 131 42.08 -6.96 -3.01
CA MET A 131 42.93 -5.84 -2.66
C MET A 131 42.51 -5.23 -1.31
N LEU A 132 41.20 -5.14 -1.08
CA LEU A 132 40.62 -4.70 0.18
C LEU A 132 41.08 -5.58 1.36
N LEU A 133 41.06 -6.91 1.19
CA LEU A 133 41.50 -7.86 2.22
C LEU A 133 43.01 -7.77 2.48
N LYS A 134 43.82 -7.60 1.43
CA LYS A 134 45.27 -7.41 1.58
C LYS A 134 45.63 -6.12 2.32
N LEU A 135 44.86 -5.05 2.08
CA LEU A 135 45.04 -3.76 2.76
C LEU A 135 44.59 -3.83 4.22
N THR A 136 43.45 -4.47 4.48
CA THR A 136 42.90 -4.59 5.84
C THR A 136 43.53 -5.71 6.67
N GLY A 137 44.51 -6.43 6.10
CA GLY A 137 45.23 -7.52 6.72
C GLY A 137 44.45 -8.85 6.66
N GLU A 138 45.19 -9.94 6.45
CA GLU A 138 44.68 -11.30 6.58
C GLU A 138 44.93 -11.75 8.03
N LYS A 139 44.16 -11.27 9.02
CA LYS A 139 44.28 -11.79 10.39
C LYS A 139 43.66 -13.18 10.48
N LEU A 140 44.42 -14.17 10.00
CA LEU A 140 44.35 -15.58 10.39
C LEU A 140 45.57 -15.98 11.25
N THR A 141 46.22 -15.02 11.91
CA THR A 141 47.17 -15.33 12.98
C THR A 141 46.55 -14.92 14.32
N PRO A 142 46.35 -15.85 15.26
CA PRO A 142 46.10 -15.47 16.64
C PRO A 142 47.41 -14.86 17.16
N ALA A 143 47.53 -13.54 17.02
CA ALA A 143 48.59 -12.76 17.65
C ALA A 143 48.33 -12.55 19.15
N HIS A 144 47.57 -13.44 19.78
CA HIS A 144 47.72 -13.74 21.20
C HIS A 144 48.70 -14.90 21.33
N GLU A 145 49.96 -14.53 21.51
CA GLU A 145 50.63 -14.94 22.73
C GLU A 145 50.81 -16.45 22.93
N TYR A 146 51.59 -17.07 22.04
CA TYR A 146 52.57 -18.09 22.46
C TYR A 146 53.79 -17.41 23.10
N ARG A 147 53.54 -16.49 24.04
CA ARG A 147 54.48 -16.03 25.05
C ARG A 147 54.01 -16.61 26.38
N MET A 148 53.79 -17.93 26.38
CA MET A 148 53.83 -18.68 27.62
C MET A 148 55.31 -18.80 27.99
N HIS A 149 55.65 -18.12 29.07
CA HIS A 149 56.70 -18.48 30.03
C HIS A 149 57.76 -19.47 29.55
N ASP A 150 58.96 -18.96 29.31
CA ASP A 150 60.22 -19.50 29.83
C ASP A 150 61.20 -18.32 30.05
#